data_AF-A0A924X6F5-F1
#
_entry.id   AF-A0A924X6F5-F1
#
_cell.length_a   1.000
_cell.length_b   1.000
_cell.length_c   1.000
_cell.angle_alpha   90.00
_cell.angle_beta   90.00
_cell.angle_gamma   90.00
#
_symmetry.space_group_name_H-M   'P 1'
#
loop_
_entity.id
_entity.type
_entity.pdbx_description
1 polymer ?
#
loop_
_entity_poly.entity_id
_entity_poly.type
_entity_poly.pdbx_seq_one_letter_code
_entity_poly.pdbx_strand_id
1 'polypeptide(L)'
;GELEGIASRTDYDLGKHQEHSGSKLSYFDQQKNDPATGKPGWRYLPYVIEPAAGATRGLLVYLIDAYREEQIPGKTGEDATRFVLKLHPRLAPVKAAILPLVKKDGMPEIARDLVKQFYAAGVNASYDEQHAIGKRYRRHDEVGTPYCVTIDGQTKDDGTVTIRDRDSMQQERVPIAKALEIVQARLREA
;
A
#
# COMPACT_ATOMS: atom_id res chain seq x y z
N GLY A 1 15.92 -10.77 12.42
CA GLY A 1 15.24 -12.07 12.28
C GLY A 1 15.21 -12.46 10.82
N GLU A 2 15.02 -13.73 10.51
CA GLU A 2 14.94 -14.22 9.12
C GLU A 2 13.57 -13.89 8.49
N LEU A 3 13.59 -13.42 7.24
CA LEU A 3 12.43 -12.90 6.50
C LEU A 3 11.86 -13.92 5.51
N GLU A 4 12.73 -14.67 4.85
CA GLU A 4 12.40 -15.70 3.87
C GLU A 4 13.43 -16.83 3.95
N GLY A 5 12.92 -18.05 3.85
CA GLY A 5 13.71 -19.25 3.67
C GLY A 5 13.31 -19.94 2.36
N ILE A 6 14.30 -20.51 1.66
CA ILE A 6 14.07 -21.29 0.44
C ILE A 6 14.59 -22.70 0.67
N ALA A 7 13.70 -23.68 0.61
CA ALA A 7 14.02 -25.08 0.83
C ALA A 7 13.71 -25.93 -0.40
N SER A 8 14.63 -26.85 -0.74
CA SER A 8 14.30 -27.99 -1.60
C SER A 8 13.94 -29.16 -0.71
N ARG A 9 12.68 -29.61 -0.81
CA ARG A 9 12.12 -30.70 0.01
C ARG A 9 12.02 -32.02 -0.75
N THR A 10 12.60 -32.03 -1.95
CA THR A 10 12.52 -33.13 -2.92
C THR A 10 11.09 -33.64 -3.03
N ASP A 11 10.88 -34.93 -3.10
CA ASP A 11 9.58 -35.59 -3.22
C ASP A 11 8.94 -35.98 -1.87
N TYR A 12 9.53 -35.61 -0.72
CA TYR A 12 9.09 -36.06 0.60
C TYR A 12 7.61 -35.74 0.88
N ASP A 13 7.20 -34.48 0.68
CA ASP A 13 5.85 -34.01 1.05
C ASP A 13 4.76 -34.70 0.21
N LEU A 14 4.94 -34.75 -1.11
CA LEU A 14 4.01 -35.44 -1.99
C LEU A 14 4.01 -36.95 -1.75
N GLY A 15 5.16 -37.52 -1.38
CA GLY A 15 5.29 -38.94 -1.09
C GLY A 15 4.46 -39.32 0.13
N LYS A 16 4.55 -38.52 1.20
CA LYS A 16 3.77 -38.73 2.42
C LYS A 16 2.28 -38.50 2.19
N HIS A 17 1.88 -37.48 1.42
CA HIS A 17 0.46 -37.29 1.08
C HIS A 17 -0.09 -38.45 0.24
N GLN A 18 0.64 -38.95 -0.74
CA GLN A 18 0.22 -40.10 -1.55
C GLN A 18 0.05 -41.36 -0.69
N GLU A 19 0.99 -41.65 0.22
CA GLU A 19 0.95 -42.80 1.13
C GLU A 19 -0.32 -42.81 2.00
N HIS A 20 -0.66 -41.65 2.61
CA HIS A 20 -1.75 -41.58 3.58
C HIS A 20 -3.13 -41.32 2.95
N SER A 21 -3.17 -40.68 1.78
CA SER A 21 -4.43 -40.39 1.08
C SER A 21 -4.87 -41.48 0.10
N GLY A 22 -3.94 -42.35 -0.33
CA GLY A 22 -4.17 -43.32 -1.41
C GLY A 22 -4.33 -42.70 -2.81
N SER A 23 -4.28 -41.37 -2.93
CA SER A 23 -4.39 -40.66 -4.20
C SER A 23 -3.05 -40.64 -4.93
N LYS A 24 -3.03 -40.93 -6.23
CA LYS A 24 -1.82 -40.87 -7.05
C LYS A 24 -1.45 -39.39 -7.34
N LEU A 25 -0.34 -38.93 -6.78
CA LEU A 25 0.18 -37.57 -6.96
C LEU A 25 1.35 -37.51 -7.97
N SER A 26 1.62 -38.62 -8.68
CA SER A 26 2.64 -38.67 -9.73
C SER A 26 2.24 -37.86 -10.97
N TYR A 27 3.19 -37.16 -11.57
CA TYR A 27 3.05 -36.49 -12.86
C TYR A 27 3.63 -37.35 -13.99
N PHE A 28 3.05 -37.27 -15.18
CA PHE A 28 3.59 -37.89 -16.39
C PHE A 28 3.97 -36.80 -17.39
N ASP A 29 5.26 -36.74 -17.70
CA ASP A 29 5.84 -35.78 -18.62
C ASP A 29 6.21 -36.51 -19.93
N GLN A 30 5.47 -36.22 -21.01
CA GLN A 30 5.71 -36.82 -22.33
C GLN A 30 7.01 -36.33 -22.99
N GLN A 31 7.50 -35.15 -22.61
CA GLN A 31 8.66 -34.51 -23.22
C GLN A 31 9.97 -34.94 -22.56
N LYS A 32 9.91 -35.45 -21.33
CA LYS A 32 11.07 -35.99 -20.63
C LYS A 32 11.27 -37.47 -20.92
N ASN A 33 12.53 -37.84 -21.08
CA ASN A 33 12.91 -39.24 -21.14
C ASN A 33 12.88 -39.85 -19.74
N ASP A 34 12.33 -41.05 -19.62
CA ASP A 34 12.40 -41.84 -18.41
C ASP A 34 13.87 -42.16 -18.08
N PRO A 35 14.41 -41.75 -16.93
CA PRO A 35 15.80 -42.01 -16.55
C PRO A 35 16.16 -43.50 -16.52
N ALA A 36 15.19 -44.38 -16.28
CA ALA A 36 15.43 -45.83 -16.24
C ALA A 36 15.45 -46.47 -17.63
N THR A 37 14.68 -45.96 -18.59
CA THR A 37 14.53 -46.58 -19.92
C THR A 37 15.16 -45.79 -21.06
N GLY A 38 15.49 -44.51 -20.83
CA GLY A 38 15.99 -43.56 -21.83
C GLY A 38 14.96 -43.17 -22.90
N LYS A 39 13.72 -43.64 -22.81
CA LYS A 39 12.65 -43.40 -23.80
C LYS A 39 11.77 -42.22 -23.39
N PRO A 40 11.14 -41.51 -24.36
CA PRO A 40 10.18 -40.44 -24.06
C PRO A 40 9.01 -40.92 -23.20
N GLY A 41 8.57 -40.06 -22.28
CA GLY A 41 7.50 -40.34 -21.34
C GLY A 41 8.03 -40.80 -19.98
N TRP A 42 8.13 -39.87 -19.03
CA TRP A 42 8.57 -40.15 -17.67
C TRP A 42 7.46 -39.90 -16.65
N ARG A 43 7.18 -40.89 -15.80
CA ARG A 43 6.30 -40.73 -14.63
C ARG A 43 7.14 -40.57 -13.37
N TYR A 44 6.95 -39.48 -12.65
CA TYR A 44 7.69 -39.19 -11.42
C TYR A 44 6.84 -38.46 -10.40
N LEU A 45 7.34 -38.43 -9.17
CA LEU A 45 6.80 -37.58 -8.12
C LEU A 45 7.56 -36.23 -8.15
N PRO A 46 6.89 -35.10 -8.42
CA PRO A 46 7.56 -33.82 -8.54
C PRO A 46 8.29 -33.43 -7.26
N TYR A 47 9.42 -32.73 -7.41
CA TYR A 47 10.09 -32.13 -6.27
C TYR A 47 9.37 -30.86 -5.82
N VAL A 48 9.27 -30.68 -4.52
CA VAL A 48 8.73 -29.49 -3.87
C VAL A 48 9.88 -28.53 -3.58
N ILE A 49 9.80 -27.35 -4.18
CA ILE A 49 10.63 -26.20 -3.81
C ILE A 49 9.72 -25.25 -3.02
N GLU A 50 10.09 -24.96 -1.78
CA GLU A 50 9.30 -24.16 -0.83
C GLU A 50 10.03 -22.85 -0.51
N PRO A 51 9.67 -21.75 -1.19
CA PRO A 51 9.91 -20.41 -0.69
C PRO A 51 8.86 -20.08 0.39
N ALA A 52 9.32 -19.78 1.59
CA ALA A 52 8.47 -19.42 2.72
C ALA A 52 8.89 -18.07 3.30
N ALA A 53 8.00 -17.08 3.23
CA ALA A 53 8.24 -15.74 3.76
C ALA A 53 7.22 -15.37 4.83
N GLY A 54 7.69 -14.74 5.92
CA GLY A 54 6.84 -14.33 7.02
C GLY A 54 6.15 -12.98 6.76
N ALA A 55 4.88 -12.98 6.36
CA ALA A 55 4.13 -11.75 6.06
C ALA A 55 4.17 -10.71 7.20
N THR A 56 3.98 -11.14 8.45
CA THR A 56 4.04 -10.25 9.63
C THR A 56 5.42 -9.65 9.84
N ARG A 57 6.49 -10.41 9.57
CA ARG A 57 7.87 -9.90 9.68
C ARG A 57 8.16 -8.91 8.56
N GLY A 58 7.71 -9.20 7.34
CA GLY A 58 7.79 -8.26 6.23
C GLY A 58 7.12 -6.93 6.55
N LEU A 59 5.91 -6.95 7.11
CA LEU A 59 5.23 -5.74 7.56
C LEU A 59 6.04 -4.96 8.61
N LEU A 60 6.58 -5.63 9.63
CA LEU A 60 7.41 -4.99 10.64
C LEU A 60 8.65 -4.33 10.03
N VAL A 61 9.32 -4.99 9.08
CA VAL A 61 10.47 -4.42 8.37
C VAL A 61 10.07 -3.16 7.61
N TYR A 62 8.94 -3.16 6.89
CA TYR A 62 8.47 -1.96 6.19
C TYR A 62 8.15 -0.80 7.13
N LEU A 63 7.58 -1.09 8.31
CA LEU A 63 7.29 -0.05 9.31
C LEU A 63 8.58 0.56 9.87
N ILE A 64 9.59 -0.26 10.18
CA ILE A 64 10.89 0.20 10.66
C ILE A 64 11.62 1.00 9.58
N ASP A 65 11.66 0.48 8.35
CA ASP A 65 12.30 1.13 7.21
C ASP A 65 11.65 2.46 6.85
N ALA A 66 10.33 2.60 7.01
CA ALA A 66 9.61 3.82 6.70
C ALA A 66 9.72 4.91 7.78
N TYR A 67 10.03 4.56 9.03
CA TYR A 67 10.00 5.51 10.15
C TYR A 67 11.10 6.58 10.03
N ARG A 68 10.69 7.86 10.07
CA ARG A 68 11.61 9.00 10.06
C ARG A 68 11.19 10.03 11.11
N GLU A 69 12.21 10.66 11.69
CA GLU A 69 12.10 11.86 12.51
C GLU A 69 12.74 13.00 11.74
N GLU A 70 11.94 13.97 11.31
CA GLU A 70 12.38 15.10 10.50
C GLU A 70 12.29 16.39 11.29
N GLN A 71 13.35 17.20 11.31
CA GLN A 71 13.28 18.56 11.84
C GLN A 71 12.65 19.46 10.78
N ILE A 72 11.59 20.17 11.18
CA ILE A 72 10.88 21.10 10.31
C ILE A 72 10.65 22.43 11.02
N PRO A 73 10.51 23.54 10.27
CA PRO A 73 10.20 24.84 10.87
C PRO A 73 8.89 24.79 11.66
N GLY A 74 8.95 25.18 12.93
CA GLY A 74 7.80 25.41 13.78
C GLY A 74 7.04 26.67 13.41
N LYS A 75 5.83 26.84 13.96
CA LYS A 75 4.94 27.97 13.63
C LYS A 75 5.51 29.32 14.06
N THR A 76 6.36 29.33 15.07
CA THR A 76 6.96 30.50 15.72
C THR A 76 8.45 30.63 15.42
N GLY A 77 8.98 29.80 14.50
CA GLY A 77 10.37 29.84 14.08
C GLY A 77 11.32 28.93 14.88
N GLU A 78 10.86 28.27 15.96
CA GLU A 78 11.64 27.18 16.57
C GLU A 78 11.62 25.91 15.70
N ASP A 79 12.62 25.06 15.85
CA ASP A 79 12.62 23.73 15.22
C ASP A 79 11.56 22.83 15.88
N ALA A 80 10.78 22.12 15.06
CA ALA A 80 9.80 21.16 15.50
C ALA A 80 10.04 19.79 14.85
N THR A 81 10.01 18.73 15.65
CA THR A 81 10.11 17.36 15.13
C THR A 81 8.81 16.94 14.46
N ARG A 82 8.93 16.23 13.33
CA ARG A 82 7.87 15.52 12.62
C ARG A 82 8.17 14.05 12.56
N PHE A 83 7.23 13.24 13.05
CA PHE A 83 7.23 11.80 12.86
C PHE A 83 6.48 11.48 11.56
N VAL A 84 7.08 10.68 10.70
CA VAL A 84 6.46 10.27 9.43
C VAL A 84 6.82 8.83 9.10
N LEU A 85 5.82 8.06 8.67
CA LEU A 85 6.04 6.78 8.02
C LEU A 85 6.14 7.02 6.51
N LYS A 86 7.35 7.10 5.98
CA LYS A 86 7.62 7.20 4.53
C LYS A 86 7.42 5.87 3.81
N LEU A 87 6.27 5.22 4.03
CA LEU A 87 5.88 4.01 3.33
C LEU A 87 5.84 4.29 1.82
N HIS A 88 6.35 3.37 1.01
CA HIS A 88 6.15 3.41 -0.43
C HIS A 88 4.64 3.59 -0.73
N PRO A 89 4.21 4.49 -1.64
CA PRO A 89 2.79 4.78 -1.82
C PRO A 89 1.91 3.56 -2.13
N ARG A 90 2.47 2.56 -2.83
CA ARG A 90 1.87 1.22 -3.03
C ARG A 90 1.62 0.43 -1.74
N LEU A 91 2.45 0.58 -0.71
CA LEU A 91 2.33 -0.10 0.59
C LEU A 91 1.49 0.68 1.61
N ALA A 92 1.37 2.01 1.46
CA ALA A 92 0.61 2.83 2.40
C ALA A 92 -0.84 2.33 2.56
N PRO A 93 -1.36 2.13 3.78
CA PRO A 93 -2.69 1.56 3.97
C PRO A 93 -3.79 2.48 3.47
N VAL A 94 -3.64 3.79 3.70
CA VAL A 94 -4.49 4.86 3.17
C VAL A 94 -3.70 5.59 2.09
N LYS A 95 -4.27 5.72 0.89
CA LYS A 95 -3.61 6.35 -0.27
C LYS A 95 -3.83 7.86 -0.30
N ALA A 96 -5.01 8.29 0.11
CA ALA A 96 -5.39 9.70 0.17
C ALA A 96 -6.22 9.99 1.42
N ALA A 97 -6.01 11.15 2.03
CA ALA A 97 -6.87 11.67 3.09
C ALA A 97 -7.63 12.89 2.58
N ILE A 98 -8.94 12.89 2.68
CA ILE A 98 -9.80 13.96 2.20
C ILE A 98 -10.29 14.77 3.41
N LEU A 99 -9.88 16.04 3.47
CA LEU A 99 -9.88 16.85 4.68
C LEU A 99 -10.69 18.14 4.46
N PRO A 100 -11.92 18.26 4.98
CA PRO A 100 -12.61 19.54 4.96
C PRO A 100 -11.95 20.52 5.94
N LEU A 101 -11.65 21.75 5.51
CA LEU A 101 -10.95 22.73 6.35
C LEU A 101 -11.75 23.02 7.62
N VAL A 102 -13.07 23.14 7.51
CA VAL A 102 -14.02 23.31 8.62
C VAL A 102 -15.19 22.33 8.53
N LYS A 103 -15.83 22.06 9.67
CA LYS A 103 -16.99 21.15 9.80
C LYS A 103 -18.33 21.82 9.46
N LYS A 104 -18.36 22.68 8.45
CA LYS A 104 -19.54 23.46 8.08
C LYS A 104 -19.45 23.90 6.63
N ASP A 105 -20.41 24.73 6.22
CA ASP A 105 -20.41 25.39 4.92
C ASP A 105 -20.35 24.41 3.74
N GLY A 106 -20.91 23.20 3.89
CA GLY A 106 -20.96 22.18 2.83
C GLY A 106 -19.65 21.46 2.53
N MET A 107 -18.53 21.81 3.19
CA MET A 107 -17.24 21.16 2.95
C MET A 107 -17.23 19.68 3.34
N PRO A 108 -17.86 19.26 4.46
CA PRO A 108 -17.97 17.84 4.80
C PRO A 108 -18.65 17.00 3.72
N GLU A 109 -19.68 17.54 3.07
CA GLU A 109 -20.44 16.86 2.02
C GLU A 109 -19.57 16.66 0.77
N ILE A 110 -18.90 17.73 0.31
CA ILE A 110 -17.96 17.67 -0.83
C ILE A 110 -16.85 16.65 -0.54
N ALA A 111 -16.28 16.68 0.66
CA ALA A 111 -15.22 15.76 1.07
C ALA A 111 -15.70 14.30 1.07
N ARG A 112 -16.88 14.00 1.61
CA ARG A 112 -17.45 12.64 1.62
C ARG A 112 -17.74 12.13 0.21
N ASP A 113 -18.23 13.00 -0.67
CA ASP A 113 -18.47 12.61 -2.07
C ASP A 113 -17.17 12.36 -2.82
N LEU A 114 -16.12 13.15 -2.58
CA LEU A 114 -14.80 12.90 -3.14
C LEU A 114 -14.21 11.58 -2.63
N VAL A 115 -14.39 11.23 -1.34
CA VAL A 115 -14.00 9.92 -0.79
C VAL A 115 -14.71 8.79 -1.53
N LYS A 116 -16.03 8.88 -1.77
CA LYS A 116 -16.77 7.87 -2.54
C LYS A 116 -16.20 7.71 -3.96
N GLN A 117 -15.86 8.81 -4.63
CA GLN A 117 -15.27 8.78 -5.97
C GLN A 117 -13.90 8.06 -5.96
N PHE A 118 -13.06 8.33 -4.97
CA PHE A 118 -11.77 7.64 -4.81
C PHE A 118 -11.95 6.14 -4.58
N TYR A 119 -12.85 5.75 -3.67
CA TYR A 119 -13.15 4.34 -3.43
C TYR A 119 -13.70 3.63 -4.66
N ALA A 120 -14.62 4.24 -5.40
CA ALA A 120 -15.17 3.69 -6.63
C ALA A 120 -14.10 3.43 -7.70
N ALA A 121 -13.01 4.21 -7.67
CA ALA A 121 -11.86 4.07 -8.54
C ALA A 121 -10.75 3.15 -7.97
N GLY A 122 -11.02 2.41 -6.90
CA GLY A 122 -10.08 1.48 -6.27
C GLY A 122 -8.98 2.14 -5.44
N VAL A 123 -9.11 3.43 -5.10
CA VAL A 123 -8.15 4.17 -4.27
C VAL A 123 -8.68 4.23 -2.84
N ASN A 124 -7.96 3.59 -1.90
CA ASN A 124 -8.34 3.64 -0.48
C ASN A 124 -8.15 5.07 0.07
N ALA A 125 -9.25 5.80 0.24
CA ALA A 125 -9.27 7.15 0.75
C ALA A 125 -9.90 7.23 2.15
N SER A 126 -9.36 8.07 3.03
CA SER A 126 -9.92 8.33 4.35
C SER A 126 -10.58 9.69 4.41
N TYR A 127 -11.66 9.81 5.18
CA TYR A 127 -12.25 11.09 5.55
C TYR A 127 -11.81 11.47 6.96
N ASP A 128 -11.32 12.70 7.16
CA ASP A 128 -10.97 13.19 8.49
C ASP A 128 -11.28 14.69 8.64
N GLU A 129 -12.17 15.01 9.58
CA GLU A 129 -12.57 16.37 9.95
C GLU A 129 -12.16 16.77 11.37
N GLN A 130 -11.53 15.87 12.13
CA GLN A 130 -11.26 16.06 13.56
C GLN A 130 -9.99 16.88 13.79
N HIS A 131 -10.13 17.97 14.54
CA HIS A 131 -9.07 18.94 14.88
C HIS A 131 -8.65 19.87 13.72
N ALA A 132 -7.79 20.84 14.04
CA ALA A 132 -7.23 21.78 13.06
C ALA A 132 -6.45 21.03 11.95
N ILE A 133 -6.44 21.59 10.74
CA ILE A 133 -5.85 20.97 9.54
C ILE A 133 -4.39 20.53 9.74
N GLY A 134 -3.58 21.33 10.43
CA GLY A 134 -2.19 20.96 10.73
C GLY A 134 -2.06 19.70 11.59
N LYS A 135 -2.95 19.48 12.56
CA LYS A 135 -2.96 18.24 13.37
C LYS A 135 -3.38 17.03 12.52
N ARG A 136 -4.28 17.21 11.55
CA ARG A 136 -4.68 16.17 10.61
C ARG A 136 -3.55 15.79 9.66
N TYR A 137 -2.84 16.77 9.10
CA TYR A 137 -1.63 16.49 8.31
C TYR A 137 -0.59 15.69 9.11
N ARG A 138 -0.30 16.06 10.36
CA ARG A 138 0.64 15.30 11.21
C ARG A 138 0.19 13.86 11.45
N ARG A 139 -1.10 13.65 11.76
CA ARG A 139 -1.67 12.30 11.90
C ARG A 139 -1.49 11.47 10.62
N HIS A 140 -1.76 12.07 9.46
CA HIS A 140 -1.61 11.40 8.17
C HIS A 140 -0.16 11.15 7.78
N ASP A 141 0.76 12.01 8.20
CA ASP A 141 2.20 11.78 8.10
C ASP A 141 2.62 10.58 8.96
N GLU A 142 2.18 10.53 10.22
CA GLU A 142 2.47 9.45 11.18
C GLU A 142 1.95 8.08 10.72
N VAL A 143 0.80 8.03 10.03
CA VAL A 143 0.26 6.76 9.45
C VAL A 143 0.67 6.53 8.00
N GLY A 144 1.53 7.40 7.45
CA GLY A 144 2.15 7.24 6.14
C GLY A 144 1.25 7.46 4.93
N THR A 145 0.15 8.22 5.07
CA THR A 145 -0.74 8.56 3.95
C THR A 145 0.00 9.45 2.94
N PRO A 146 0.16 9.03 1.67
CA PRO A 146 0.95 9.77 0.68
C PRO A 146 0.38 11.15 0.32
N TYR A 147 -0.94 11.27 0.18
CA TYR A 147 -1.58 12.52 -0.27
C TYR A 147 -2.68 12.96 0.69
N CYS A 148 -2.70 14.24 1.05
CA CYS A 148 -3.85 14.86 1.70
C CYS A 148 -4.52 15.83 0.73
N VAL A 149 -5.83 15.71 0.54
CA VAL A 149 -6.63 16.59 -0.31
C VAL A 149 -7.52 17.44 0.59
N THR A 150 -7.30 18.75 0.60
CA THR A 150 -8.01 19.69 1.46
C THR A 150 -9.07 20.44 0.69
N ILE A 151 -10.29 20.45 1.23
CA ILE A 151 -11.43 21.23 0.76
C ILE A 151 -11.49 22.50 1.59
N ASP A 152 -11.37 23.67 0.97
CA ASP A 152 -11.37 24.95 1.66
C ASP A 152 -12.57 25.82 1.29
N GLY A 153 -12.61 27.04 1.82
CA GLY A 153 -13.69 28.00 1.58
C GLY A 153 -13.89 28.36 0.12
N GLN A 154 -12.81 28.38 -0.65
CA GLN A 154 -12.83 28.76 -2.06
C GLN A 154 -13.25 27.59 -2.96
N THR A 155 -13.17 26.34 -2.50
CA THR A 155 -13.55 25.16 -3.30
C THR A 155 -14.95 25.25 -3.89
N LYS A 156 -15.91 25.88 -3.22
CA LYS A 156 -17.27 26.07 -3.75
C LYS A 156 -17.35 27.12 -4.86
N ASP A 157 -16.48 28.12 -4.80
CA ASP A 157 -16.49 29.27 -5.70
C ASP A 157 -15.66 28.98 -6.95
N ASP A 158 -14.50 28.32 -6.79
CA ASP A 158 -13.52 28.10 -7.85
C ASP A 158 -13.43 26.62 -8.32
N GLY A 159 -14.08 25.69 -7.63
CA GLY A 159 -14.04 24.27 -7.97
C GLY A 159 -12.66 23.62 -7.79
N THR A 160 -11.81 24.16 -6.92
CA THR A 160 -10.45 23.66 -6.69
C THR A 160 -10.22 23.14 -5.27
N VAL A 161 -9.27 22.22 -5.14
CA VAL A 161 -8.82 21.63 -3.86
C VAL A 161 -7.31 21.69 -3.79
N THR A 162 -6.76 21.61 -2.58
CA THR A 162 -5.30 21.57 -2.39
C THR A 162 -4.84 20.14 -2.14
N ILE A 163 -3.92 19.63 -2.96
CA ILE A 163 -3.23 18.36 -2.72
C ILE A 163 -1.90 18.66 -2.02
N ARG A 164 -1.70 18.08 -0.83
CA ARG A 164 -0.44 18.06 -0.12
C ARG A 164 0.24 16.72 -0.31
N ASP A 165 1.50 16.75 -0.71
CA ASP A 165 2.38 15.59 -0.77
C ASP A 165 3.07 15.33 0.58
N ARG A 166 3.09 14.07 1.03
CA ARG A 166 3.69 13.68 2.32
C ARG A 166 5.20 13.94 2.35
N ASP A 167 5.93 13.54 1.32
CA ASP A 167 7.39 13.48 1.40
C ASP A 167 8.05 14.83 1.24
N SER A 168 7.54 15.64 0.31
CA SER A 168 8.02 17.01 0.04
C SER A 168 7.32 18.08 0.87
N MET A 169 6.17 17.76 1.47
CA MET A 169 5.27 18.70 2.16
C MET A 169 4.71 19.81 1.26
N GLN A 170 4.96 19.76 -0.05
CA GLN A 170 4.48 20.74 -1.02
C GLN A 170 2.96 20.66 -1.16
N GLN A 171 2.35 21.84 -1.40
CA GLN A 171 0.92 22.00 -1.59
C GLN A 171 0.66 22.55 -2.99
N GLU A 172 -0.26 21.92 -3.70
CA GLU A 172 -0.65 22.32 -5.06
C GLU A 172 -2.17 22.45 -5.15
N ARG A 173 -2.64 23.59 -5.65
CA ARG A 173 -4.07 23.84 -5.87
C ARG A 173 -4.45 23.33 -7.26
N VAL A 174 -5.41 22.42 -7.32
CA VAL A 174 -5.83 21.75 -8.55
C VAL A 174 -7.35 21.72 -8.67
N PRO A 175 -7.92 21.65 -9.89
CA PRO A 175 -9.35 21.43 -10.05
C PRO A 175 -9.80 20.14 -9.37
N ILE A 176 -10.90 20.17 -8.62
CA ILE A 176 -11.43 19.02 -7.87
C ILE A 176 -11.71 17.82 -8.80
N ALA A 177 -12.18 18.10 -10.01
CA ALA A 177 -12.44 17.09 -11.03
C ALA A 177 -11.18 16.31 -11.48
N LYS A 178 -9.98 16.92 -11.32
CA LYS A 178 -8.70 16.29 -11.66
C LYS A 178 -8.01 15.64 -10.46
N ALA A 179 -8.49 15.86 -9.24
CA ALA A 179 -7.80 15.43 -8.03
C ALA A 179 -7.60 13.90 -7.98
N LEU A 180 -8.61 13.13 -8.38
CA LEU A 180 -8.53 11.66 -8.45
C LEU A 180 -7.48 11.21 -9.48
N GLU A 181 -7.53 11.75 -10.69
CA GLU A 181 -6.62 11.42 -11.77
C GLU A 181 -5.16 11.71 -11.38
N ILE A 182 -4.91 12.89 -10.80
CA ILE A 182 -3.58 13.31 -10.35
C ILE A 182 -3.07 12.36 -9.26
N VAL A 183 -3.89 12.05 -8.24
CA VAL A 183 -3.47 11.11 -7.18
C VAL A 183 -3.19 9.73 -7.77
N GLN A 184 -4.03 9.22 -8.66
CA GLN A 184 -3.80 7.92 -9.30
C GLN A 184 -2.51 7.89 -10.14
N ALA A 185 -2.22 8.96 -10.88
CA ALA A 185 -0.98 9.08 -11.65
C ALA A 185 0.24 9.02 -10.73
N ARG A 186 0.25 9.83 -9.67
CA ARG A 186 1.36 9.86 -8.71
C ARG A 186 1.54 8.54 -7.97
N LEU A 187 0.45 7.84 -7.63
CA LEU A 187 0.51 6.50 -7.01
C LEU A 187 1.10 5.42 -7.94
N ARG A 188 1.05 5.60 -9.27
CA ARG A 188 1.64 4.69 -10.26
C ARG A 188 3.10 4.98 -10.56
N GLU A 189 3.48 6.26 -10.51
CA GLU A 189 4.85 6.73 -10.80
C GLU A 189 5.80 6.60 -9.59
N ALA A 190 5.23 6.48 -8.39
CA ALA A 190 5.98 6.31 -7.14
C ALA A 190 6.55 4.92 -6.94
#